data_AF-A0A4Y2TLI1-F1
#
_entry.id   AF-A0A4Y2TLI1-F1
#
_cell.length_a   1.000
_cell.length_b   1.000
_cell.length_c   1.000
_cell.angle_alpha   90.00
_cell.angle_beta   90.00
_cell.angle_gamma   90.00
#
_symmetry.space_group_name_H-M   'P 1'
#
loop_
_entity.id
_entity.type
_entity.pdbx_description
1 polymer ?
#
loop_
_entity_poly.entity_id
_entity_poly.type
_entity_poly.pdbx_seq_one_letter_code
_entity_poly.pdbx_strand_id
1 'polypeptide(L)'
;MQPLPHHSQKVTVWCGLTAAFIVGPFFFEDIGPSGPVTFTVNETRYESLLRNQLIPALQQRGCVDGAPPHIATPVKQLLNLHFENDRIISRHFPTAWPPRSPDLNPCDFWLWGYLEDVVYGGPIANLAELKNRIKQDIHNITTETLRSVVEHAVLRFQLIGENGGQHTEHFKRESKPTSFS
;
A
#
# COMPACT_ATOMS: atom_id res chain seq x y z
N MET A 1 -19.70 29.79 -20.37
CA MET A 1 -19.46 28.34 -20.19
C MET A 1 -17.97 28.17 -19.95
N GLN A 2 -17.58 27.64 -18.79
CA GLN A 2 -16.18 27.34 -18.49
C GLN A 2 -15.85 25.98 -19.14
N PRO A 3 -14.68 25.80 -19.78
CA PRO A 3 -14.35 24.53 -20.42
C PRO A 3 -14.29 23.42 -19.36
N LEU A 4 -14.93 22.27 -19.61
CA LEU A 4 -14.71 21.08 -18.79
C LEU A 4 -13.22 20.70 -18.86
N PRO A 5 -12.56 20.40 -17.73
CA PRO A 5 -11.19 19.94 -17.74
C PRO A 5 -11.10 18.64 -18.56
N HIS A 6 -10.21 18.60 -19.56
CA HIS A 6 -9.96 17.44 -20.42
C HIS A 6 -9.25 16.26 -19.72
N HIS A 7 -9.05 16.35 -18.40
CA HIS A 7 -8.39 15.33 -17.60
C HIS A 7 -9.40 14.69 -16.64
N SER A 8 -9.55 13.37 -16.72
CA SER A 8 -10.25 12.60 -15.70
C SER A 8 -9.64 12.90 -14.33
N GLN A 9 -10.49 13.18 -13.34
CA GLN A 9 -10.06 13.36 -11.97
C GLN A 9 -9.40 12.08 -11.47
N LYS A 10 -8.27 12.20 -10.76
CA LYS A 10 -7.51 11.07 -10.22
C LYS A 10 -7.23 11.28 -8.75
N VAL A 11 -7.09 10.20 -8.00
CA VAL A 11 -6.62 10.22 -6.61
C VAL A 11 -5.41 9.31 -6.46
N THR A 12 -4.44 9.72 -5.66
CA THR A 12 -3.31 8.88 -5.28
C THR A 12 -3.52 8.38 -3.86
N VAL A 13 -3.40 7.08 -3.68
CA VAL A 13 -3.66 6.38 -2.42
C VAL A 13 -2.42 5.59 -1.99
N TRP A 14 -2.18 5.53 -0.69
CA TRP A 14 -1.19 4.67 -0.07
C TRP A 14 -1.89 3.67 0.86
N CYS A 15 -1.50 2.41 0.75
CA CYS A 15 -1.88 1.34 1.67
C CYS A 15 -0.64 0.50 2.00
N GLY A 16 -0.57 0.04 3.25
CA GLY A 16 0.33 -1.02 3.70
C GLY A 16 -0.48 -2.24 4.11
N LEU A 17 0.06 -3.44 3.92
CA LEU A 17 -0.63 -4.68 4.21
C LEU A 17 0.15 -5.52 5.22
N THR A 18 -0.57 -6.11 6.18
CA THR A 18 -0.06 -7.16 7.07
C THR A 18 -0.97 -8.38 6.99
N ALA A 19 -0.58 -9.51 7.59
CA ALA A 19 -1.44 -10.70 7.67
C ALA A 19 -2.69 -10.49 8.56
N ALA A 20 -2.75 -9.39 9.31
CA ALA A 20 -3.80 -9.13 10.28
C ALA A 20 -4.76 -7.99 9.85
N PHE A 21 -4.21 -6.95 9.22
CA PHE A 21 -4.93 -5.75 8.83
C PHE A 21 -4.23 -4.99 7.70
N ILE A 22 -4.98 -4.12 7.04
CA ILE A 22 -4.46 -3.09 6.13
C ILE A 22 -4.26 -1.78 6.91
N VAL A 23 -3.14 -1.12 6.67
CA VAL A 23 -2.85 0.24 7.13
C VAL A 23 -3.17 1.22 6.01
N GLY A 24 -3.99 2.22 6.30
CA GLY A 24 -4.60 3.08 5.29
C GLY A 24 -6.07 2.72 5.05
N PRO A 25 -6.69 3.19 3.96
CA PRO A 25 -6.09 3.97 2.88
C PRO A 25 -5.75 5.41 3.30
N PHE A 26 -4.56 5.89 2.92
CA PHE A 26 -4.17 7.30 3.06
C PHE A 26 -4.16 7.97 1.69
N PHE A 27 -4.92 9.05 1.54
CA PHE A 27 -5.05 9.76 0.27
C PHE A 27 -4.08 10.95 0.24
N PHE A 28 -3.37 11.13 -0.88
CA PHE A 28 -2.52 12.30 -1.10
C PHE A 28 -3.36 13.45 -1.66
N GLU A 29 -3.92 14.24 -0.75
CA GLU A 29 -4.71 15.42 -1.07
C GLU A 29 -4.49 16.56 -0.06
N ASP A 30 -4.62 17.81 -0.52
CA ASP A 30 -4.78 18.98 0.35
C ASP A 30 -6.13 19.64 0.10
N ILE A 31 -6.62 20.36 1.11
CA ILE A 31 -7.81 21.19 0.98
C ILE A 31 -7.40 22.47 0.24
N GLY A 32 -7.71 22.53 -1.05
CA GLY A 32 -7.58 23.73 -1.84
C GLY A 32 -8.77 24.69 -1.64
N PRO A 33 -8.69 25.92 -2.16
CA PRO A 33 -9.77 26.91 -2.10
C PRO A 33 -11.11 26.43 -2.68
N SER A 34 -11.06 25.44 -3.57
CA SER A 34 -12.22 24.90 -4.29
C SER A 34 -12.53 23.44 -3.95
N GLY A 35 -11.94 22.91 -2.87
CA GLY A 35 -12.09 21.50 -2.44
C GLY A 35 -10.80 20.69 -2.53
N PRO A 36 -10.87 19.35 -2.34
CA PRO A 36 -9.70 18.48 -2.33
C PRO A 36 -8.95 18.49 -3.65
N VAL A 37 -7.64 18.75 -3.61
CA VAL A 37 -6.74 18.68 -4.77
C VAL A 37 -5.78 17.51 -4.56
N THR A 38 -5.64 16.65 -5.56
CA THR A 38 -4.77 15.47 -5.51
C THR A 38 -3.40 15.80 -6.07
N PHE A 39 -2.35 15.23 -5.49
CA PHE A 39 -0.96 15.55 -5.83
C PHE A 39 -0.12 14.32 -6.11
N THR A 40 0.92 14.51 -6.93
CA THR A 40 1.99 13.53 -7.07
C THR A 40 2.77 13.38 -5.77
N VAL A 41 3.12 12.15 -5.42
CA VAL A 41 3.95 11.85 -4.25
C VAL A 41 5.37 12.36 -4.48
N ASN A 42 5.88 13.15 -3.54
CA ASN A 42 7.28 13.53 -3.47
C ASN A 42 7.85 13.17 -2.08
N GLU A 43 9.15 13.36 -1.88
CA GLU A 43 9.82 12.99 -0.62
C GLU A 43 9.18 13.66 0.60
N THR A 44 8.91 14.97 0.54
CA THR A 44 8.30 15.73 1.65
C THR A 44 6.89 15.26 1.99
N ARG A 45 6.05 15.00 0.97
CA ARG A 45 4.68 14.48 1.16
C ARG A 45 4.69 13.06 1.70
N TYR A 46 5.64 12.24 1.25
CA TYR A 46 5.81 10.88 1.76
C TYR A 46 6.29 10.89 3.21
N GLU A 47 7.27 11.71 3.57
CA GLU A 47 7.71 11.90 4.95
C GLU A 47 6.56 12.37 5.86
N SER A 48 5.77 13.34 5.40
CA SER A 48 4.58 13.81 6.12
C SER A 48 3.57 12.69 6.35
N LEU A 49 3.30 11.84 5.34
CA LEU A 49 2.45 10.66 5.50
C LEU A 49 3.00 9.69 6.55
N LEU A 50 4.31 9.43 6.54
CA LEU A 50 4.91 8.51 7.51
C LEU A 50 4.75 9.02 8.95
N ARG A 51 5.10 10.30 9.18
CA ARG A 51 5.07 10.92 10.50
C ARG A 51 3.66 11.13 11.04
N ASN A 52 2.76 11.63 10.20
CA ASN A 52 1.47 12.13 10.64
C ASN A 52 0.34 11.12 10.52
N GLN A 53 0.51 10.06 9.72
CA GLN A 53 -0.54 9.07 9.46
C GLN A 53 -0.07 7.65 9.74
N LEU A 54 1.02 7.19 9.12
CA LEU A 54 1.45 5.79 9.23
C LEU A 54 1.89 5.42 10.66
N ILE A 55 2.87 6.15 11.22
CA ILE A 55 3.41 5.82 12.55
C ILE A 55 2.33 5.90 13.62
N PRO A 56 1.50 6.98 13.70
CA PRO A 56 0.38 7.00 14.63
C PRO A 56 -0.59 5.82 14.46
N ALA A 57 -0.90 5.43 13.22
CA ALA A 57 -1.77 4.29 12.96
C ALA A 57 -1.17 2.95 13.43
N LEU A 58 0.15 2.79 13.33
CA LEU A 58 0.86 1.62 13.83
C LEU A 58 0.98 1.62 15.36
N GLN A 59 1.21 2.78 15.97
CA GLN A 59 1.24 2.96 17.44
C GLN A 59 -0.11 2.61 18.06
N GLN A 60 -1.21 3.08 17.47
CA GLN A 60 -2.58 2.74 17.91
C GLN A 60 -2.86 1.23 17.88
N ARG A 61 -2.18 0.49 17.01
CA ARG A 61 -2.30 -0.97 16.87
C ARG A 61 -1.25 -1.74 17.68
N GLY A 62 -0.39 -1.04 18.44
CA GLY A 62 0.68 -1.64 19.23
C GLY A 62 1.79 -2.27 18.39
N CYS A 63 1.91 -1.90 17.11
CA CYS A 63 2.92 -2.46 16.20
C CYS A 63 4.28 -1.78 16.32
N VAL A 64 4.34 -0.55 16.83
CA VAL A 64 5.56 0.20 17.08
C VAL A 64 5.46 0.90 18.43
N ASP A 65 6.60 1.21 19.04
CA ASP A 65 6.67 1.91 20.32
C ASP A 65 6.14 3.35 20.21
N GLY A 66 5.55 3.84 21.31
CA GLY A 66 4.93 5.17 21.41
C GLY A 66 5.93 6.34 21.43
N ALA A 67 7.19 6.12 21.04
CA ALA A 67 8.20 7.16 21.00
C ALA A 67 7.77 8.26 20.01
N PRO A 68 7.62 9.52 20.43
CA PRO A 68 7.08 10.51 19.52
C PRO A 68 8.13 10.95 18.48
N PRO A 69 7.71 11.37 17.28
CA PRO A 69 8.59 11.68 16.16
C PRO A 69 9.25 13.05 16.31
N HIS A 70 9.88 13.35 17.45
CA HIS A 70 10.68 14.56 17.63
C HIS A 70 12.08 14.29 17.10
N ILE A 71 12.29 14.63 15.82
CA ILE A 71 13.54 15.01 15.11
C ILE A 71 13.22 14.83 13.62
N ALA A 72 13.63 15.77 12.77
CA ALA A 72 13.61 15.65 11.30
C ALA A 72 14.62 14.59 10.82
N THR A 73 14.31 13.33 11.09
CA THR A 73 15.01 12.13 10.60
C THR A 73 14.57 11.82 9.16
N PRO A 74 15.50 11.74 8.17
CA PRO A 74 15.22 11.15 6.85
C PRO A 74 14.44 9.85 6.98
N VAL A 75 13.54 9.55 6.04
CA VAL A 75 12.66 8.36 6.03
C VAL A 75 13.38 7.08 6.46
N LYS A 76 14.63 6.89 6.03
CA LYS A 76 15.48 5.77 6.43
C LYS A 76 15.75 5.69 7.94
N GLN A 77 16.07 6.82 8.59
CA GLN A 77 16.30 6.87 10.03
C GLN A 77 15.00 6.65 10.82
N LEU A 78 13.88 7.16 10.30
CA LEU A 78 12.56 6.95 10.88
C LEU A 78 12.15 5.46 10.85
N LEU A 79 12.36 4.80 9.71
CA LEU A 79 12.12 3.36 9.59
C LEU A 79 13.06 2.55 10.49
N ASN A 80 14.35 2.91 10.53
CA ASN A 80 15.33 2.23 11.37
C ASN A 80 15.01 2.37 12.87
N LEU A 81 14.48 3.51 13.31
CA LEU A 81 14.08 3.76 14.68
C LEU A 81 12.96 2.80 15.14
N HIS A 82 11.97 2.55 14.27
CA HIS A 82 10.76 1.82 14.67
C HIS A 82 10.75 0.32 14.32
N PHE A 83 11.54 -0.13 13.34
CA PHE A 83 11.46 -1.51 12.84
C PHE A 83 12.75 -2.33 12.97
N GLU A 84 13.85 -1.74 13.43
CA GLU A 84 15.20 -2.34 13.42
C GLU A 84 15.72 -2.62 12.00
N ASN A 85 17.02 -2.38 11.77
CA ASN A 85 17.61 -2.39 10.43
C ASN A 85 17.44 -3.74 9.70
N ASP A 86 17.47 -4.85 10.44
CA ASP A 86 17.47 -6.21 9.88
C ASP A 86 16.08 -6.72 9.49
N ARG A 87 15.01 -6.06 9.94
CA ARG A 87 13.62 -6.43 9.60
C ARG A 87 13.06 -5.66 8.42
N ILE A 88 13.82 -4.70 7.89
CA ILE A 88 13.38 -3.83 6.79
C ILE A 88 13.96 -4.35 5.48
N ILE A 89 13.08 -4.77 4.58
CA ILE A 89 13.45 -5.12 3.20
C ILE A 89 13.16 -3.92 2.30
N SER A 90 14.20 -3.14 1.99
CA SER A 90 14.06 -1.94 1.15
C SER A 90 15.39 -1.52 0.54
N ARG A 91 15.34 -0.67 -0.48
CA ARG A 91 16.55 -0.12 -1.10
C ARG A 91 17.31 0.67 -0.03
N HIS A 92 18.62 0.41 0.10
CA HIS A 92 19.52 1.01 1.10
C HIS A 92 19.42 0.47 2.54
N PHE A 93 18.74 -0.66 2.76
CA PHE A 93 18.79 -1.45 4.00
C PHE A 93 19.65 -2.72 3.80
N PRO A 94 20.09 -3.42 4.89
CA PRO A 94 20.91 -4.63 4.78
C PRO A 94 20.30 -5.69 3.86
N THR A 95 18.98 -5.87 3.93
CA THR A 95 18.23 -6.73 3.02
C THR A 95 17.60 -5.86 1.93
N ALA A 96 18.18 -5.88 0.74
CA ALA A 96 17.66 -5.11 -0.38
C ALA A 96 16.44 -5.80 -1.02
N TRP A 97 15.38 -5.02 -1.30
CA TRP A 97 14.29 -5.50 -2.14
C TRP A 97 14.79 -5.73 -3.57
N PRO A 98 14.51 -6.88 -4.21
CA PRO A 98 14.97 -7.17 -5.56
C PRO A 98 14.39 -6.17 -6.56
N PRO A 99 15.20 -5.69 -7.53
CA PRO A 99 14.75 -4.70 -8.50
C PRO A 99 13.68 -5.28 -9.42
N ARG A 100 12.64 -4.49 -9.72
CA ARG A 100 11.55 -4.86 -10.65
C ARG A 100 10.76 -6.11 -10.25
N SER A 101 10.54 -6.30 -8.95
CA SER A 101 9.76 -7.43 -8.41
C SER A 101 8.42 -6.99 -7.79
N PRO A 102 7.46 -6.45 -8.57
CA PRO A 102 6.10 -6.19 -8.08
C PRO A 102 5.35 -7.49 -7.75
N ASP A 103 5.78 -8.62 -8.33
CA ASP A 103 5.26 -9.95 -8.04
C ASP A 103 5.48 -10.40 -6.59
N LEU A 104 6.35 -9.72 -5.85
CA LEU A 104 6.64 -10.00 -4.45
C LEU A 104 5.92 -9.08 -3.47
N ASN A 105 5.31 -8.01 -3.95
CA ASN A 105 4.59 -7.07 -3.10
C ASN A 105 3.09 -7.41 -3.09
N PRO A 106 2.50 -7.84 -1.95
CA PRO A 106 1.06 -8.09 -1.82
C PRO A 106 0.17 -6.97 -2.32
N CYS A 107 0.60 -5.72 -2.15
CA CYS A 107 -0.17 -4.59 -2.65
C CYS A 107 -0.23 -4.59 -4.18
N ASP A 108 0.89 -4.88 -4.84
CA ASP A 108 1.03 -4.80 -6.30
C ASP A 108 0.45 -6.03 -7.01
N PHE A 109 0.66 -7.25 -6.50
CA PHE A 109 0.13 -8.45 -7.17
C PHE A 109 -1.33 -8.74 -6.84
N TRP A 110 -1.89 -8.16 -5.79
CA TRP A 110 -3.25 -8.46 -5.32
C TRP A 110 -4.08 -7.22 -4.99
N LEU A 111 -3.70 -6.43 -3.98
CA LEU A 111 -4.60 -5.40 -3.42
C LEU A 111 -5.09 -4.40 -4.47
N TRP A 112 -4.18 -3.87 -5.29
CA TRP A 112 -4.56 -2.85 -6.28
C TRP A 112 -5.46 -3.41 -7.37
N GLY A 113 -5.22 -4.65 -7.84
CA GLY A 113 -6.09 -5.32 -8.79
C GLY A 113 -7.47 -5.63 -8.20
N TYR A 114 -7.52 -6.13 -6.96
CA TYR A 114 -8.77 -6.36 -6.24
C TYR A 114 -9.58 -5.07 -6.10
N LEU A 115 -8.95 -3.98 -5.66
CA LEU A 115 -9.62 -2.68 -5.50
C LEU A 115 -10.08 -2.12 -6.84
N GLU A 116 -9.31 -2.28 -7.91
CA GLU A 116 -9.73 -1.87 -9.25
C GLU A 116 -11.01 -2.59 -9.67
N ASP A 117 -11.07 -3.92 -9.50
CA ASP A 117 -12.22 -4.73 -9.88
C ASP A 117 -13.49 -4.35 -9.10
N VAL A 118 -13.39 -4.17 -7.77
CA VAL A 118 -14.58 -3.91 -6.93
C VAL A 118 -15.02 -2.45 -6.95
N VAL A 119 -14.09 -1.49 -6.93
CA VAL A 119 -14.41 -0.05 -6.86
C VAL A 119 -15.05 0.43 -8.16
N TYR A 120 -14.54 -0.06 -9.30
CA TYR A 120 -15.01 0.28 -10.64
C TYR A 120 -16.10 -0.65 -11.18
N GLY A 121 -16.62 -1.58 -10.37
CA GLY A 121 -17.74 -2.46 -10.74
C GLY A 121 -19.07 -1.74 -11.02
N GLY A 122 -19.15 -0.43 -10.78
CA GLY A 122 -20.30 0.41 -11.13
C GLY A 122 -19.90 1.88 -11.32
N PRO A 123 -20.78 2.71 -11.92
CA PRO A 123 -20.48 4.11 -12.20
C PRO A 123 -20.14 4.89 -10.92
N ILE A 124 -19.18 5.81 -11.01
CA ILE A 124 -18.69 6.64 -9.91
C ILE A 124 -18.98 8.10 -10.24
N ALA A 125 -19.74 8.79 -9.40
CA ALA A 125 -20.19 10.16 -9.68
C ALA A 125 -19.09 11.21 -9.45
N ASN A 126 -18.22 11.01 -8.46
CA ASN A 126 -17.17 11.96 -8.10
C ASN A 126 -16.07 11.33 -7.23
N LEU A 127 -14.99 12.09 -6.97
CA LEU A 127 -13.87 11.64 -6.14
C LEU A 127 -14.24 11.30 -4.69
N ALA A 128 -15.25 11.93 -4.11
CA ALA A 128 -15.65 11.63 -2.73
C ALA A 128 -16.27 10.23 -2.65
N GLU A 129 -17.11 9.89 -3.63
CA GLU A 129 -17.67 8.53 -3.77
C GLU A 129 -16.56 7.50 -4.01
N LEU A 130 -15.62 7.78 -4.91
CA LEU A 130 -14.46 6.91 -5.16
C LEU A 130 -13.70 6.59 -3.87
N LYS A 131 -13.36 7.62 -3.08
CA LYS A 131 -12.64 7.46 -1.80
C LYS A 131 -13.46 6.67 -0.78
N ASN A 132 -14.77 6.87 -0.74
CA ASN A 132 -15.65 6.13 0.16
C ASN A 132 -15.73 4.65 -0.20
N ARG A 133 -15.83 4.31 -1.49
CA ARG A 133 -15.80 2.91 -1.94
C ARG A 133 -14.47 2.24 -1.57
N ILE A 134 -13.33 2.87 -1.89
CA ILE A 134 -12.00 2.36 -1.49
C ILE A 134 -11.93 2.07 0.01
N LYS A 135 -12.41 2.99 0.86
CA LYS A 135 -12.44 2.78 2.32
C LYS A 135 -13.33 1.61 2.74
N GLN A 136 -14.53 1.51 2.15
CA GLN A 136 -15.48 0.43 2.45
C GLN A 136 -14.94 -0.93 2.03
N ASP A 137 -14.41 -1.03 0.81
CA ASP A 137 -13.87 -2.28 0.27
C ASP A 137 -12.65 -2.74 1.09
N ILE A 138 -11.74 -1.82 1.46
CA ILE A 138 -10.63 -2.14 2.36
C ILE A 138 -11.12 -2.63 3.72
N HIS A 139 -12.16 -2.02 4.29
CA HIS A 139 -12.74 -2.43 5.57
C HIS A 139 -13.38 -3.82 5.49
N ASN A 140 -13.90 -4.21 4.32
CA ASN A 140 -14.57 -5.50 4.12
C ASN A 140 -13.58 -6.66 3.86
N ILE A 141 -12.31 -6.37 3.60
CA ILE A 141 -11.28 -7.40 3.46
C ILE A 141 -11.08 -8.11 4.80
N THR A 142 -11.28 -9.42 4.80
CA THR A 142 -11.18 -10.23 6.01
C THR A 142 -9.74 -10.54 6.38
N THR A 143 -9.49 -10.79 7.68
CA THR A 143 -8.18 -11.28 8.16
C THR A 143 -7.77 -12.59 7.50
N GLU A 144 -8.72 -13.46 7.15
CA GLU A 144 -8.44 -14.72 6.45
C GLU A 144 -7.84 -14.47 5.08
N THR A 145 -8.45 -13.56 4.31
CA THR A 145 -7.96 -13.13 3.00
C THR A 145 -6.55 -12.55 3.12
N LEU A 146 -6.31 -11.71 4.12
CA LEU A 146 -4.99 -11.11 4.36
C LEU A 146 -3.92 -12.16 4.67
N ARG A 147 -4.25 -13.16 5.49
CA ARG A 147 -3.31 -14.24 5.83
C ARG A 147 -2.94 -15.04 4.59
N SER A 148 -3.93 -15.45 3.79
CA SER A 148 -3.70 -16.17 2.54
C SER A 148 -2.82 -15.38 1.57
N VAL A 149 -3.06 -14.07 1.43
CA VAL A 149 -2.25 -13.20 0.57
C VAL A 149 -0.80 -13.11 1.05
N VAL A 150 -0.58 -12.99 2.37
CA VAL A 150 0.78 -12.96 2.93
C VAL A 150 1.47 -14.31 2.79
N GLU A 151 0.77 -15.43 2.99
CA GLU A 151 1.29 -16.78 2.75
C GLU A 151 1.72 -16.95 1.29
N HIS A 152 0.92 -16.46 0.34
CA HIS A 152 1.29 -16.46 -1.08
C HIS A 152 2.54 -15.63 -1.36
N ALA A 153 2.74 -14.50 -0.66
CA ALA A 153 3.98 -13.72 -0.79
C ALA A 153 5.19 -14.51 -0.26
N VAL A 154 5.06 -15.18 0.90
CA VAL A 154 6.10 -16.03 1.46
C VAL A 154 6.47 -17.18 0.52
N LEU A 155 5.47 -17.86 -0.07
CA LEU A 155 5.69 -18.91 -1.06
C LEU A 155 6.46 -18.40 -2.28
N ARG A 156 6.13 -17.20 -2.77
CA ARG A 156 6.85 -16.58 -3.89
C ARG A 156 8.31 -16.28 -3.53
N PHE A 157 8.58 -15.80 -2.30
CA PHE A 157 9.96 -15.60 -1.84
C PHE A 157 10.74 -16.92 -1.78
N GLN A 158 10.13 -17.99 -1.25
CA GLN A 158 10.76 -19.32 -1.18
C GLN A 158 11.09 -19.84 -2.58
N LEU A 159 10.13 -19.76 -3.50
CA LEU A 159 10.29 -20.20 -4.87
C LEU A 159 11.38 -19.42 -5.64
N ILE A 160 11.53 -18.12 -5.38
CA ILE A 160 12.64 -17.34 -5.95
C ILE A 160 13.99 -17.80 -5.37
N GLY A 161 14.03 -18.10 -4.08
CA GLY A 161 15.22 -18.66 -3.43
C GLY A 161 15.64 -20.00 -4.04
N GLU A 162 14.67 -20.90 -4.26
CA GLU A 162 14.88 -22.21 -4.89
C GLU A 162 15.30 -22.10 -6.36
N ASN A 163 14.78 -21.10 -7.09
CA ASN A 163 15.09 -20.87 -8.51
C ASN A 163 16.29 -19.93 -8.73
N GLY A 164 17.12 -19.68 -7.71
CA GLY A 164 18.33 -18.87 -7.84
C GLY A 164 18.08 -17.42 -8.30
N GLY A 165 16.91 -16.85 -7.98
CA GLY A 165 16.59 -15.46 -8.31
C GLY A 165 15.84 -15.22 -9.63
N GLN A 166 15.43 -16.25 -10.36
CA GLN A 166 14.71 -16.11 -11.63
C GLN A 166 13.20 -15.80 -11.45
N HIS A 167 12.60 -15.14 -12.45
CA HIS A 167 11.17 -14.79 -12.46
C HIS A 167 10.27 -16.04 -12.46
N THR A 168 9.28 -16.06 -11.57
CA THR A 168 8.40 -17.21 -11.32
C THR A 168 7.09 -17.17 -12.09
N GLU A 169 7.03 -16.46 -13.24
CA GLU A 169 5.85 -16.36 -14.13
C GLU A 169 5.24 -17.74 -14.47
N HIS A 170 6.06 -18.79 -14.53
CA HIS A 170 5.64 -20.16 -14.84
C HIS A 170 4.73 -20.80 -13.77
N PHE A 171 4.72 -20.30 -12.53
CA PHE A 171 3.90 -20.84 -11.42
C PHE A 171 2.58 -20.08 -11.22
N LYS A 172 2.35 -18.99 -11.95
CA LYS A 172 1.15 -18.14 -11.84
C LYS A 172 -0.14 -18.83 -12.33
N ARG A 173 -0.07 -19.96 -13.04
CA ARG A 173 -1.25 -20.66 -13.57
C ARG A 173 -1.98 -21.53 -12.54
N GLU A 174 -1.34 -21.91 -11.44
CA GLU A 174 -1.95 -22.79 -10.43
C GLU A 174 -2.38 -22.06 -9.15
N SER A 175 -2.09 -20.76 -9.03
CA SER A 175 -2.29 -19.97 -7.80
C SER A 175 -2.99 -18.63 -8.01
N LYS A 176 -3.81 -18.50 -9.06
CA LYS A 176 -4.88 -17.49 -9.00
C LYS A 176 -5.79 -17.91 -7.84
N PRO A 177 -6.04 -17.04 -6.84
CA PRO A 177 -7.16 -17.28 -5.95
C PRO A 177 -8.39 -17.33 -6.87
N THR A 178 -8.98 -18.52 -6.98
CA THR A 178 -10.28 -18.68 -7.58
C THR A 178 -11.19 -17.67 -6.92
N SER A 179 -11.89 -16.88 -7.73
CA SER A 179 -12.95 -15.96 -7.30
C SER A 179 -13.57 -16.39 -5.98
N PHE A 180 -13.24 -15.70 -4.89
CA PHE A 180 -13.89 -15.96 -3.61
C PHE A 180 -15.34 -15.51 -3.77
N SER A 181 -16.22 -16.49 -3.91
CA SER A 181 -17.67 -16.34 -3.95
C SER A 181 -18.24 -16.59 -2.56
#